data_AF-A0ABD6D6D2-F1
#
_entry.id   AF-A0ABD6D6D2-F1
#
_cell.length_a   1.000
_cell.length_b   1.000
_cell.length_c   1.000
_cell.angle_alpha   90.00
_cell.angle_beta   90.00
_cell.angle_gamma   90.00
#
_symmetry.space_group_name_H-M   'P 1'
#
loop_
_entity.id
_entity.type
_entity.pdbx_description
1 polymer ?
#
loop_
_entity_poly.entity_id
_entity_poly.type
_entity_poly.pdbx_seq_one_letter_code
_entity_poly.pdbx_strand_id
1 'polypeptide(L)'
;MYSDNSTRSAIPADDVQLLDTTLRDGEQAPGVSLTPDEKVEIAHALENAGMDVIEAGSACTSEGERECIRRVTDLGLDATVTSFARGIKSDIDHALDCNVDGVTIVVPSSDKHIETKVGSTREEVIEKSVDLVEYALEHDLWVELLGEDGSRADPEFLVDLAKAGHEAGADRFCYADTVGHASPEHTYEMVSKLAELGPTSVHTHDDLGFGMTNAHAGLKAGADFVHGTVNGIGERAGNVAIEEVAIALKHSYGIETLNLPAVYELATTVSHNTGIPLAPNKAVIGQNTFTHESGIHTDGTLKDSAMYEPYPPETVGRERRLVLGKHAGRAGVESALAEHSVDVTDDELADIVERVKSLGERGKRVTDADLLAIAEDVQDRDRERFVELLTLTTASGGDVPTASVKLRVGDDERVAAGTGSGPVDAAVKAVREALGPAADADLDSFHVDAITGGTDAVVTVEVAMTRGDHSVTVAASDSDITRASVTAMVDALDRLLAAKPPEQPVADD
;
A
#
# COMPACT_ATOMS: atom_id res chain seq x y z
N MET A 1 4.24 -21.09 -21.56
CA MET A 1 3.52 -21.88 -22.59
C MET A 1 2.54 -22.83 -21.88
N TYR A 2 1.37 -22.33 -21.48
CA TYR A 2 0.24 -23.18 -21.11
C TYR A 2 -0.52 -23.51 -22.39
N SER A 3 -0.12 -24.60 -23.03
CA SER A 3 -0.78 -25.14 -24.21
C SER A 3 -2.17 -25.63 -23.84
N ASP A 4 -3.16 -25.14 -24.59
CA ASP A 4 -4.41 -25.84 -24.94
C ASP A 4 -5.08 -26.63 -23.80
N ASN A 5 -5.82 -25.92 -22.94
CA ASN A 5 -6.72 -26.53 -21.98
C ASN A 5 -8.15 -26.22 -22.41
N SER A 6 -8.71 -27.08 -23.26
CA SER A 6 -10.11 -27.06 -23.72
C SER A 6 -11.12 -27.42 -22.61
N THR A 7 -10.83 -27.02 -21.37
CA THR A 7 -11.65 -27.15 -20.16
C THR A 7 -11.59 -25.86 -19.35
N ARG A 8 -11.65 -24.70 -20.03
CA ARG A 8 -11.90 -23.42 -19.33
C ARG A 8 -13.27 -23.52 -18.63
N SER A 9 -13.20 -23.59 -17.31
CA SER A 9 -14.32 -23.64 -16.38
C SER A 9 -15.19 -22.37 -16.50
N ALA A 10 -16.40 -22.52 -17.03
CA ALA A 10 -17.71 -22.09 -16.50
C ALA A 10 -17.96 -20.67 -15.93
N ILE A 11 -17.01 -19.73 -15.95
CA ILE A 11 -17.28 -18.32 -15.64
C ILE A 11 -17.63 -17.61 -16.96
N PRO A 12 -18.77 -16.88 -17.06
CA PRO A 12 -19.14 -16.12 -18.25
C PRO A 12 -18.01 -15.15 -18.61
N ALA A 13 -17.40 -15.30 -19.79
CA ALA A 13 -16.12 -14.65 -20.09
C ALA A 13 -16.23 -13.15 -20.42
N ASP A 14 -17.41 -12.69 -20.86
CA ASP A 14 -17.59 -11.36 -21.46
C ASP A 14 -18.42 -10.40 -20.59
N ASP A 15 -18.93 -10.82 -19.43
CA ASP A 15 -19.97 -10.08 -18.67
C ASP A 15 -19.65 -9.86 -17.17
N VAL A 16 -18.45 -10.18 -16.69
CA VAL A 16 -18.12 -9.97 -15.27
C VAL A 16 -17.86 -8.51 -14.98
N GLN A 17 -18.65 -7.92 -14.09
CA GLN A 17 -18.51 -6.53 -13.64
C GLN A 17 -18.13 -6.46 -12.16
N LEU A 18 -17.54 -5.33 -11.77
CA LEU A 18 -17.13 -5.07 -10.39
C LEU A 18 -17.84 -3.84 -9.82
N LEU A 19 -18.30 -3.96 -8.58
CA LEU A 19 -18.78 -2.83 -7.78
C LEU A 19 -17.81 -2.54 -6.65
N ASP A 20 -17.33 -1.30 -6.64
CA ASP A 20 -16.58 -0.75 -5.51
C ASP A 20 -17.52 -0.20 -4.44
N THR A 21 -17.34 -0.66 -3.20
CA THR A 21 -17.97 -0.08 -2.00
C THR A 21 -16.93 0.47 -1.03
N THR A 22 -15.77 0.94 -1.54
CA THR A 22 -14.71 1.54 -0.71
C THR A 22 -15.21 2.82 -0.03
N LEU A 23 -15.99 3.63 -0.76
CA LEU A 23 -16.53 4.91 -0.28
C LEU A 23 -17.70 4.77 0.71
N ARG A 24 -18.26 3.56 0.88
CA ARG A 24 -19.35 3.26 1.81
C ARG A 24 -18.94 2.22 2.84
N ASP A 25 -18.75 0.97 2.43
CA ASP A 25 -18.43 -0.12 3.35
C ASP A 25 -16.99 -0.07 3.83
N GLY A 26 -16.07 0.37 2.96
CA GLY A 26 -14.68 0.62 3.33
C GLY A 26 -14.53 1.68 4.45
N GLU A 27 -15.40 2.68 4.47
CA GLU A 27 -15.44 3.70 5.53
C GLU A 27 -15.93 3.16 6.88
N GLN A 28 -16.58 1.99 6.92
CA GLN A 28 -16.96 1.34 8.19
C GLN A 28 -15.75 0.72 8.92
N ALA A 29 -14.58 0.68 8.28
CA ALA A 29 -13.35 0.26 8.94
C ALA A 29 -13.01 1.20 10.12
N PRO A 30 -12.61 0.65 11.29
CA PRO A 30 -12.32 1.47 12.47
C PRO A 30 -11.27 2.54 12.22
N GLY A 31 -11.65 3.81 12.41
CA GLY A 31 -10.75 4.96 12.28
C GLY A 31 -10.71 5.59 10.90
N VAL A 32 -11.45 5.06 9.93
CA VAL A 32 -11.63 5.70 8.62
C VAL A 32 -12.77 6.72 8.70
N SER A 33 -12.52 7.92 8.18
CA SER A 33 -13.54 8.95 7.98
C SER A 33 -13.08 9.82 6.82
N LEU A 34 -13.68 9.61 5.65
CA LEU A 34 -13.24 10.26 4.42
C LEU A 34 -13.94 11.61 4.28
N THR A 35 -13.16 12.64 4.02
CA THR A 35 -13.67 13.96 3.67
C THR A 35 -14.19 13.97 2.22
N PRO A 36 -15.02 14.96 1.85
CA PRO A 36 -15.54 15.06 0.48
C PRO A 36 -14.45 15.12 -0.60
N ASP A 37 -13.31 15.77 -0.33
CA ASP A 37 -12.20 15.85 -1.29
C ASP A 37 -11.52 14.49 -1.46
N GLU A 38 -11.31 13.75 -0.36
CA GLU A 38 -10.71 12.41 -0.38
C GLU A 38 -11.62 11.39 -1.10
N LYS A 39 -12.95 11.49 -0.92
CA LYS A 39 -13.92 10.66 -1.66
C LYS A 39 -13.89 10.95 -3.16
N VAL A 40 -13.77 12.21 -3.56
CA VAL A 40 -13.63 12.62 -4.98
C VAL A 40 -12.32 12.10 -5.57
N GLU A 41 -11.21 12.18 -4.82
CA GLU A 41 -9.92 11.64 -5.26
C GLU A 41 -9.97 10.13 -5.49
N ILE A 42 -10.55 9.39 -4.54
CA ILE A 42 -10.75 7.93 -4.69
C ILE A 42 -11.69 7.62 -5.86
N ALA A 43 -12.80 8.36 -6.03
CA ALA A 43 -13.73 8.17 -7.15
C ALA A 43 -13.05 8.38 -8.51
N HIS A 44 -12.19 9.38 -8.65
CA HIS A 44 -11.38 9.57 -9.86
C HIS A 44 -10.38 8.42 -10.08
N ALA A 45 -9.77 7.91 -9.02
CA ALA A 45 -8.86 6.77 -9.14
C ALA A 45 -9.60 5.48 -9.54
N LEU A 46 -10.83 5.28 -9.05
CA LEU A 46 -11.71 4.18 -9.44
C LEU A 46 -12.09 4.27 -10.92
N GLU A 47 -12.46 5.47 -11.40
CA GLU A 47 -12.74 5.74 -12.82
C GLU A 47 -11.52 5.45 -13.70
N ASN A 48 -10.32 5.90 -13.31
CA ASN A 48 -9.09 5.63 -14.06
C ASN A 48 -8.74 4.13 -14.11
N ALA A 49 -9.13 3.39 -13.06
CA ALA A 49 -9.03 1.94 -13.02
C ALA A 49 -10.14 1.23 -13.82
N GLY A 50 -11.13 1.95 -14.35
CA GLY A 50 -12.23 1.42 -15.15
C GLY A 50 -13.26 0.64 -14.33
N MET A 51 -13.60 1.13 -13.13
CA MET A 51 -14.65 0.51 -12.30
C MET A 51 -16.01 0.57 -12.99
N ASP A 52 -16.81 -0.50 -12.95
CA ASP A 52 -18.15 -0.50 -13.55
C ASP A 52 -19.16 0.28 -12.70
N VAL A 53 -19.14 0.04 -11.39
CA VAL A 53 -20.09 0.62 -10.43
C VAL A 53 -19.38 1.09 -9.18
N ILE A 54 -19.73 2.29 -8.69
CA ILE A 54 -19.19 2.90 -7.48
C ILE A 54 -20.35 3.18 -6.51
N GLU A 55 -20.39 2.47 -5.38
CA GLU A 55 -21.30 2.79 -4.28
C GLU A 55 -20.68 3.94 -3.45
N ALA A 56 -21.09 5.17 -3.77
CA ALA A 56 -20.43 6.40 -3.31
C ALA A 56 -20.68 6.74 -1.83
N GLY A 57 -21.57 6.01 -1.16
CA GLY A 57 -21.92 6.26 0.23
C GLY A 57 -23.33 5.82 0.59
N SER A 58 -23.77 6.29 1.76
CA SER A 58 -25.13 6.08 2.25
C SER A 58 -25.84 7.43 2.43
N ALA A 59 -26.62 7.87 1.44
CA ALA A 59 -27.30 9.17 1.46
C ALA A 59 -28.20 9.40 2.69
N CYS A 60 -28.65 8.31 3.33
CA CYS A 60 -29.44 8.34 4.54
C CYS A 60 -28.66 8.69 5.82
N THR A 61 -27.32 8.67 5.79
CA THR A 61 -26.47 8.82 6.99
C THR A 61 -26.46 10.24 7.53
N SER A 62 -26.15 11.23 6.68
CA SER A 62 -26.07 12.63 7.08
C SER A 62 -26.12 13.58 5.88
N GLU A 63 -26.30 14.89 6.14
CA GLU A 63 -26.18 15.90 5.08
C GLU A 63 -24.75 16.01 4.53
N GLY A 64 -23.73 15.80 5.38
CA GLY A 64 -22.34 15.77 4.93
C GLY A 64 -22.09 14.61 3.96
N GLU A 65 -22.68 13.45 4.23
CA GLU A 65 -22.58 12.28 3.35
C GLU A 65 -23.30 12.51 2.00
N ARG A 66 -24.45 13.19 2.02
CA ARG A 66 -25.13 13.62 0.78
C ARG A 66 -24.32 14.62 -0.03
N GLU A 67 -23.64 15.56 0.61
CA GLU A 67 -22.70 16.46 -0.07
C GLU A 67 -21.56 15.66 -0.71
N CYS A 68 -20.99 14.67 -0.03
CA CYS A 68 -19.98 13.80 -0.61
C CYS A 68 -20.48 13.08 -1.86
N ILE A 69 -21.65 12.43 -1.78
CA ILE A 69 -22.24 11.69 -2.91
C ILE A 69 -22.51 12.64 -4.08
N ARG A 70 -23.08 13.82 -3.83
CA ARG A 70 -23.29 14.85 -4.87
C ARG A 70 -22.00 15.25 -5.55
N ARG A 71 -20.91 15.41 -4.81
CA ARG A 71 -19.61 15.75 -5.41
C ARG A 71 -19.05 14.63 -6.27
N VAL A 72 -19.35 13.37 -5.97
CA VAL A 72 -18.96 12.22 -6.80
C VAL A 72 -19.84 12.16 -8.07
N THR A 73 -21.15 12.33 -7.95
CA THR A 73 -22.06 12.33 -9.11
C THR A 73 -21.82 13.52 -10.05
N ASP A 74 -21.45 14.69 -9.51
CA ASP A 74 -21.10 15.89 -10.28
C ASP A 74 -19.82 15.73 -11.14
N LEU A 75 -19.03 14.65 -10.94
CA LEU A 75 -17.84 14.36 -11.76
C LEU A 75 -18.21 13.91 -13.18
N GLY A 76 -19.41 13.37 -13.38
CA GLY A 76 -19.84 12.80 -14.67
C GLY A 76 -18.97 11.63 -15.10
N LEU A 77 -18.75 10.68 -14.19
CA LEU A 77 -17.99 9.45 -14.42
C LEU A 77 -18.69 8.55 -15.45
N ASP A 78 -17.94 7.69 -16.15
CA ASP A 78 -18.52 6.64 -16.98
C ASP A 78 -19.10 5.49 -16.12
N ALA A 79 -18.55 5.29 -14.91
CA ALA A 79 -19.07 4.34 -13.93
C ALA A 79 -20.48 4.70 -13.44
N THR A 80 -21.32 3.68 -13.19
CA THR A 80 -22.62 3.88 -12.54
C THR A 80 -22.40 4.24 -11.07
N VAL A 81 -22.91 5.37 -10.62
CA VAL A 81 -22.78 5.81 -9.23
C VAL A 81 -24.04 5.45 -8.45
N THR A 82 -23.90 4.65 -7.41
CA THR A 82 -25.03 4.22 -6.57
C THR A 82 -24.94 4.75 -5.14
N SER A 83 -26.08 4.77 -4.44
CA SER A 83 -26.12 4.98 -2.99
C SER A 83 -26.74 3.76 -2.30
N PHE A 84 -26.17 3.42 -1.15
CA PHE A 84 -26.79 2.49 -0.22
C PHE A 84 -28.11 3.06 0.31
N ALA A 85 -29.16 2.25 0.32
CA ALA A 85 -30.44 2.57 0.92
C ALA A 85 -30.87 1.43 1.86
N ARG A 86 -31.36 1.77 3.05
CA ARG A 86 -32.09 0.79 3.86
C ARG A 86 -33.44 0.53 3.20
N GLY A 87 -34.12 -0.54 3.59
CA GLY A 87 -35.47 -0.84 3.12
C GLY A 87 -36.55 0.14 3.61
N ILE A 88 -36.43 1.44 3.34
CA ILE A 88 -37.43 2.49 3.57
C ILE A 88 -37.39 3.54 2.46
N LYS A 89 -38.57 4.07 2.11
CA LYS A 89 -38.75 5.00 0.99
C LYS A 89 -37.92 6.29 1.10
N SER A 90 -37.82 6.85 2.30
CA SER A 90 -37.08 8.11 2.54
C SER A 90 -35.59 8.02 2.23
N ASP A 91 -35.01 6.82 2.27
CA ASP A 91 -33.60 6.63 1.92
C ASP A 91 -33.39 6.73 0.41
N ILE A 92 -34.35 6.23 -0.39
CA ILE A 92 -34.37 6.40 -1.85
C ILE A 92 -34.59 7.86 -2.20
N ASP A 93 -35.48 8.57 -1.50
CA ASP A 93 -35.67 10.01 -1.68
C ASP A 93 -34.35 10.80 -1.46
N HIS A 94 -33.59 10.43 -0.42
CA HIS A 94 -32.28 11.03 -0.16
C HIS A 94 -31.22 10.68 -1.22
N ALA A 95 -31.26 9.47 -1.77
CA ALA A 95 -30.38 9.07 -2.86
C ALA A 95 -30.70 9.87 -4.14
N LEU A 96 -31.99 10.04 -4.47
CA LEU A 96 -32.47 10.87 -5.58
C LEU A 96 -32.01 12.32 -5.46
N ASP A 97 -32.08 12.90 -4.25
CA ASP A 97 -31.57 14.25 -3.97
C ASP A 97 -30.06 14.40 -4.24
N CYS A 98 -29.33 13.28 -4.35
CA CYS A 98 -27.90 13.25 -4.66
C CYS A 98 -27.57 13.00 -6.15
N ASN A 99 -28.58 12.87 -7.01
CA ASN A 99 -28.43 12.56 -8.44
C ASN A 99 -27.62 11.27 -8.72
N VAL A 100 -27.82 10.23 -7.91
CA VAL A 100 -27.23 8.91 -8.19
C VAL A 100 -27.92 8.24 -9.37
N ASP A 101 -27.21 7.37 -10.06
CA ASP A 101 -27.75 6.56 -11.17
C ASP A 101 -28.57 5.36 -10.66
N GLY A 102 -28.29 4.91 -9.45
CA GLY A 102 -28.96 3.75 -8.87
C GLY A 102 -28.90 3.64 -7.35
N VAL A 103 -29.59 2.64 -6.82
CA VAL A 103 -29.64 2.33 -5.39
C VAL A 103 -29.44 0.85 -5.13
N THR A 104 -28.64 0.56 -4.10
CA THR A 104 -28.56 -0.78 -3.51
C THR A 104 -29.46 -0.80 -2.27
N ILE A 105 -30.60 -1.48 -2.38
CA ILE A 105 -31.60 -1.58 -1.31
C ILE A 105 -31.28 -2.81 -0.46
N VAL A 106 -30.96 -2.59 0.80
CA VAL A 106 -30.59 -3.66 1.73
C VAL A 106 -31.81 -4.24 2.43
N VAL A 107 -31.94 -5.56 2.31
CA VAL A 107 -33.09 -6.34 2.79
C VAL A 107 -32.64 -7.37 3.84
N PRO A 108 -33.19 -7.35 5.07
CA PRO A 108 -32.85 -8.34 6.09
C PRO A 108 -33.26 -9.75 5.60
N SER A 109 -32.30 -10.67 5.49
CA SER A 109 -32.57 -12.00 4.91
C SER A 109 -32.55 -13.16 5.89
N SER A 110 -31.78 -13.06 6.99
CA SER A 110 -31.79 -14.11 8.02
C SER A 110 -32.92 -13.94 9.03
N ASP A 111 -33.45 -15.04 9.57
CA ASP A 111 -34.54 -15.01 10.56
C ASP A 111 -34.19 -14.14 11.78
N LYS A 112 -32.91 -14.12 12.18
CA LYS A 112 -32.44 -13.21 13.25
C LYS A 112 -32.60 -11.75 12.86
N HIS A 113 -32.26 -11.38 11.62
CA HIS A 113 -32.43 -10.01 11.16
C HIS A 113 -33.91 -9.65 10.99
N ILE A 114 -34.73 -10.55 10.45
CA ILE A 114 -36.16 -10.32 10.22
C ILE A 114 -36.90 -10.20 11.56
N GLU A 115 -36.78 -11.18 12.44
CA GLU A 115 -37.57 -11.27 13.68
C GLU A 115 -37.00 -10.39 14.81
N THR A 116 -35.67 -10.35 14.97
CA THR A 116 -35.05 -9.73 16.15
C THR A 116 -34.54 -8.31 15.87
N LYS A 117 -33.91 -8.07 14.72
CA LYS A 117 -33.36 -6.73 14.37
C LYS A 117 -34.46 -5.80 13.90
N VAL A 118 -35.34 -6.26 13.00
CA VAL A 118 -36.38 -5.41 12.38
C VAL A 118 -37.76 -5.64 13.00
N GLY A 119 -38.06 -6.85 13.48
CA GLY A 119 -39.35 -7.17 14.10
C GLY A 119 -40.48 -7.29 13.08
N SER A 120 -40.22 -7.95 11.95
CA SER A 120 -41.15 -8.14 10.82
C SER A 120 -41.37 -9.62 10.51
N THR A 121 -42.15 -9.94 9.47
CA THR A 121 -42.23 -11.30 8.90
C THR A 121 -41.55 -11.39 7.53
N ARG A 122 -41.29 -12.63 7.07
CA ARG A 122 -40.74 -12.90 5.74
C ARG A 122 -41.61 -12.31 4.63
N GLU A 123 -42.94 -12.45 4.74
CA GLU A 123 -43.91 -11.92 3.78
C GLU A 123 -43.88 -10.38 3.74
N GLU A 124 -43.89 -9.72 4.90
CA GLU A 124 -43.82 -8.26 4.99
C GLU A 124 -42.50 -7.72 4.41
N VAL A 125 -41.39 -8.45 4.59
CA VAL A 125 -40.09 -8.09 4.01
C VAL A 125 -40.12 -8.17 2.49
N ILE A 126 -40.74 -9.22 1.92
CA ILE A 126 -40.88 -9.35 0.45
C ILE A 126 -41.79 -8.24 -0.10
N GLU A 127 -42.98 -8.05 0.47
CA GLU A 127 -43.93 -7.01 0.03
C GLU A 127 -43.27 -5.64 0.03
N LYS A 128 -42.58 -5.29 1.13
CA LYS A 128 -41.88 -4.01 1.23
C LYS A 128 -40.72 -3.87 0.23
N SER A 129 -40.01 -4.96 -0.05
CA SER A 129 -38.90 -4.94 -1.01
C SER A 129 -39.43 -4.67 -2.42
N VAL A 130 -40.54 -5.32 -2.81
CA VAL A 130 -41.23 -5.07 -4.08
C VAL A 130 -41.69 -3.62 -4.19
N ASP A 131 -42.38 -3.08 -3.18
CA ASP A 131 -42.84 -1.68 -3.17
C ASP A 131 -41.70 -0.68 -3.37
N LEU A 132 -40.52 -0.96 -2.80
CA LEU A 132 -39.34 -0.08 -2.90
C LEU A 132 -38.63 -0.20 -4.25
N VAL A 133 -38.57 -1.41 -4.82
CA VAL A 133 -38.06 -1.64 -6.18
C VAL A 133 -38.93 -0.88 -7.18
N GLU A 134 -40.25 -1.07 -7.13
CA GLU A 134 -41.18 -0.38 -8.03
C GLU A 134 -41.05 1.14 -7.89
N TYR A 135 -40.93 1.65 -6.66
CA TYR A 135 -40.73 3.08 -6.43
C TYR A 135 -39.41 3.60 -7.03
N ALA A 136 -38.30 2.89 -6.85
CA ALA A 136 -37.01 3.30 -7.43
C ALA A 136 -37.05 3.30 -8.97
N LEU A 137 -37.69 2.30 -9.59
CA LEU A 137 -37.87 2.21 -11.03
C LEU A 137 -38.79 3.30 -11.59
N GLU A 138 -39.82 3.74 -10.85
CA GLU A 138 -40.65 4.90 -11.22
C GLU A 138 -39.83 6.20 -11.36
N HIS A 139 -38.64 6.24 -10.77
CA HIS A 139 -37.69 7.35 -10.80
C HIS A 139 -36.47 7.09 -11.68
N ASP A 140 -36.55 6.10 -12.59
CA ASP A 140 -35.51 5.75 -13.55
C ASP A 140 -34.15 5.36 -12.92
N LEU A 141 -34.16 4.87 -11.68
CA LEU A 141 -32.96 4.37 -11.01
C LEU A 141 -32.65 2.92 -11.42
N TRP A 142 -31.35 2.61 -11.55
CA TRP A 142 -30.86 1.23 -11.50
C TRP A 142 -31.01 0.67 -10.09
N VAL A 143 -31.47 -0.57 -9.94
CA VAL A 143 -31.84 -1.15 -8.64
C VAL A 143 -31.20 -2.51 -8.41
N GLU A 144 -30.46 -2.62 -7.31
CA GLU A 144 -30.01 -3.90 -6.76
C GLU A 144 -30.67 -4.17 -5.41
N LEU A 145 -31.24 -5.37 -5.25
CA LEU A 145 -31.66 -5.88 -3.95
C LEU A 145 -30.52 -6.67 -3.31
N LEU A 146 -30.05 -6.24 -2.15
CA LEU A 146 -29.00 -6.95 -1.40
C LEU A 146 -29.60 -7.70 -0.21
N GLY A 147 -29.47 -9.02 -0.24
CA GLY A 147 -29.93 -9.89 0.84
C GLY A 147 -28.97 -9.90 2.03
N GLU A 148 -29.16 -8.98 2.98
CA GLU A 148 -28.33 -8.85 4.18
C GLU A 148 -28.35 -10.14 5.01
N ASP A 149 -27.17 -10.62 5.39
CA ASP A 149 -26.97 -11.86 6.13
C ASP A 149 -27.47 -13.11 5.36
N GLY A 150 -27.48 -13.02 4.03
CA GLY A 150 -27.93 -14.07 3.11
C GLY A 150 -27.20 -15.41 3.32
N SER A 151 -25.91 -15.39 3.70
CA SER A 151 -25.18 -16.64 3.96
C SER A 151 -25.74 -17.49 5.11
N ARG A 152 -26.54 -16.90 6.00
CA ARG A 152 -27.18 -17.58 7.14
C ARG A 152 -28.70 -17.56 7.05
N ALA A 153 -29.25 -17.09 5.93
CA ALA A 153 -30.67 -17.08 5.68
C ALA A 153 -31.20 -18.47 5.31
N ASP A 154 -32.51 -18.63 5.43
CA ASP A 154 -33.20 -19.81 4.93
C ASP A 154 -33.15 -19.83 3.40
N PRO A 155 -32.67 -20.93 2.77
CA PRO A 155 -32.50 -20.98 1.33
C PRO A 155 -33.78 -20.76 0.51
N GLU A 156 -34.92 -21.26 0.99
CA GLU A 156 -36.21 -21.09 0.30
C GLU A 156 -36.65 -19.62 0.35
N PHE A 157 -36.51 -18.98 1.50
CA PHE A 157 -36.80 -17.54 1.61
C PHE A 157 -35.93 -16.67 0.71
N LEU A 158 -34.63 -16.94 0.61
CA LEU A 158 -33.75 -16.18 -0.30
C LEU A 158 -34.18 -16.31 -1.76
N VAL A 159 -34.57 -17.52 -2.18
CA VAL A 159 -35.10 -17.76 -3.53
C VAL A 159 -36.39 -16.99 -3.76
N ASP A 160 -37.32 -17.01 -2.80
CA ASP A 160 -38.58 -16.27 -2.90
C ASP A 160 -38.34 -14.75 -2.95
N LEU A 161 -37.41 -14.23 -2.15
CA LEU A 161 -37.06 -12.81 -2.14
C LEU A 161 -36.41 -12.37 -3.46
N ALA A 162 -35.42 -13.12 -3.95
CA ALA A 162 -34.74 -12.82 -5.21
C ALA A 162 -35.71 -12.88 -6.39
N LYS A 163 -36.58 -13.90 -6.42
CA LYS A 163 -37.62 -14.03 -7.43
C LYS A 163 -38.58 -12.85 -7.42
N ALA A 164 -39.09 -12.46 -6.24
CA ALA A 164 -39.99 -11.32 -6.12
C ALA A 164 -39.32 -10.01 -6.57
N GLY A 165 -38.04 -9.82 -6.24
CA GLY A 165 -37.24 -8.69 -6.71
C GLY A 165 -37.14 -8.60 -8.22
N HIS A 166 -36.77 -9.69 -8.88
CA HIS A 166 -36.70 -9.75 -10.34
C HIS A 166 -38.08 -9.58 -11.01
N GLU A 167 -39.15 -10.15 -10.44
CA GLU A 167 -40.51 -9.99 -10.95
C GLU A 167 -41.01 -8.53 -10.83
N ALA A 168 -40.56 -7.80 -9.79
CA ALA A 168 -40.81 -6.37 -9.61
C ALA A 168 -39.95 -5.48 -10.53
N GLY A 169 -38.89 -6.04 -11.14
CA GLY A 169 -38.04 -5.35 -12.11
C GLY A 169 -36.66 -4.93 -11.59
N ALA A 170 -36.22 -5.39 -10.42
CA ALA A 170 -34.86 -5.14 -9.96
C ALA A 170 -33.83 -5.69 -10.96
N ASP A 171 -32.81 -4.89 -11.27
CA ASP A 171 -31.76 -5.24 -12.23
C ASP A 171 -30.97 -6.47 -11.79
N ARG A 172 -30.77 -6.62 -10.47
CA ARG A 172 -30.04 -7.75 -9.89
C ARG A 172 -30.38 -8.03 -8.43
N PHE A 173 -30.04 -9.25 -8.01
CA PHE A 173 -30.07 -9.66 -6.61
C PHE A 173 -28.66 -10.00 -6.11
N CYS A 174 -28.26 -9.44 -4.97
CA CYS A 174 -26.96 -9.67 -4.35
C CYS A 174 -27.06 -10.68 -3.19
N TYR A 175 -26.31 -11.78 -3.31
CA TYR A 175 -26.05 -12.69 -2.20
C TYR A 175 -24.93 -12.13 -1.32
N ALA A 176 -25.25 -11.78 -0.07
CA ALA A 176 -24.29 -11.24 0.87
C ALA A 176 -23.87 -12.24 1.96
N ASP A 177 -22.57 -12.50 2.07
CA ASP A 177 -21.94 -13.14 3.23
C ASP A 177 -21.46 -12.08 4.23
N THR A 178 -22.44 -11.40 4.86
CA THR A 178 -22.23 -10.21 5.70
C THR A 178 -21.22 -10.41 6.83
N VAL A 179 -21.06 -11.64 7.33
CA VAL A 179 -20.17 -11.96 8.46
C VAL A 179 -18.99 -12.85 8.06
N GLY A 180 -18.75 -13.05 6.77
CA GLY A 180 -17.64 -13.87 6.25
C GLY A 180 -17.67 -15.31 6.74
N HIS A 181 -18.87 -15.89 6.90
CA HIS A 181 -19.08 -17.21 7.50
C HIS A 181 -19.21 -18.34 6.48
N ALA A 182 -19.63 -18.04 5.25
CA ALA A 182 -19.96 -19.06 4.26
C ALA A 182 -18.71 -19.85 3.86
N SER A 183 -18.87 -21.17 3.68
CA SER A 183 -17.86 -21.95 2.96
C SER A 183 -18.02 -21.76 1.45
N PRO A 184 -16.97 -22.04 0.66
CA PRO A 184 -17.05 -21.97 -0.79
C PRO A 184 -18.15 -22.87 -1.39
N GLU A 185 -18.37 -24.06 -0.81
CA GLU A 185 -19.40 -25.00 -1.27
C GLU A 185 -20.81 -24.46 -1.01
N HIS A 186 -21.05 -23.87 0.17
CA HIS A 186 -22.32 -23.25 0.50
C HIS A 186 -22.61 -22.05 -0.40
N THR A 187 -21.60 -21.21 -0.63
CA THR A 187 -21.70 -20.07 -1.56
C THR A 187 -22.05 -20.55 -2.97
N TYR A 188 -21.36 -21.57 -3.48
CA TYR A 188 -21.64 -22.14 -4.80
C TYR A 188 -23.08 -22.67 -4.89
N GLU A 189 -23.54 -23.44 -3.89
CA GLU A 189 -24.90 -23.99 -3.88
C GLU A 189 -25.97 -22.89 -3.89
N MET A 190 -25.82 -21.89 -3.02
CA MET A 190 -26.80 -20.82 -2.89
C MET A 190 -26.82 -19.92 -4.13
N VAL A 191 -25.66 -19.49 -4.61
CA VAL A 191 -25.56 -18.64 -5.79
C VAL A 191 -26.06 -19.37 -7.04
N SER A 192 -25.86 -20.69 -7.16
CA SER A 192 -26.40 -21.46 -8.30
C SER A 192 -27.93 -21.36 -8.37
N LYS A 193 -28.62 -21.43 -7.23
CA LYS A 193 -30.08 -21.31 -7.17
C LYS A 193 -30.55 -19.90 -7.52
N LEU A 194 -29.80 -18.88 -7.11
CA LEU A 194 -30.14 -17.48 -7.36
C LEU A 194 -29.89 -17.09 -8.83
N ALA A 195 -28.77 -17.51 -9.41
CA ALA A 195 -28.41 -17.24 -10.80
C ALA A 195 -29.36 -17.91 -11.81
N GLU A 196 -30.07 -18.98 -11.43
CA GLU A 196 -31.15 -19.56 -12.24
C GLU A 196 -32.38 -18.64 -12.37
N LEU A 197 -32.55 -17.67 -11.46
CA LEU A 197 -33.68 -16.74 -11.45
C LEU A 197 -33.39 -15.46 -12.25
N GLY A 198 -32.13 -15.03 -12.30
CA GLY A 198 -31.73 -13.79 -12.98
C GLY A 198 -30.31 -13.32 -12.62
N PRO A 199 -29.92 -12.12 -13.09
CA PRO A 199 -28.61 -11.53 -12.81
C PRO A 199 -28.33 -11.47 -11.32
N THR A 200 -27.19 -12.03 -10.91
CA THR A 200 -26.85 -12.26 -9.51
C THR A 200 -25.46 -11.70 -9.20
N SER A 201 -25.39 -10.94 -8.11
CA SER A 201 -24.15 -10.41 -7.54
C SER A 201 -23.73 -11.15 -6.27
N VAL A 202 -22.46 -11.05 -5.92
CA VAL A 202 -21.91 -11.57 -4.65
C VAL A 202 -21.18 -10.49 -3.87
N HIS A 203 -21.48 -10.42 -2.57
CA HIS A 203 -20.81 -9.54 -1.60
C HIS A 203 -20.22 -10.40 -0.48
N THR A 204 -18.90 -10.47 -0.39
CA THR A 204 -18.23 -11.43 0.51
C THR A 204 -17.25 -10.74 1.46
N HIS A 205 -17.47 -10.94 2.77
CA HIS A 205 -16.51 -10.56 3.81
C HIS A 205 -15.48 -11.66 4.08
N ASP A 206 -14.38 -11.28 4.76
CA ASP A 206 -13.19 -12.14 4.90
C ASP A 206 -12.94 -12.65 6.33
N ASP A 207 -13.94 -12.69 7.21
CA ASP A 207 -13.79 -13.10 8.62
C ASP A 207 -13.17 -14.51 8.81
N LEU A 208 -13.33 -15.42 7.85
CA LEU A 208 -12.70 -16.75 7.82
C LEU A 208 -11.52 -16.88 6.82
N GLY A 209 -11.16 -15.81 6.11
CA GLY A 209 -10.17 -15.83 5.03
C GLY A 209 -10.70 -16.45 3.72
N PHE A 210 -12.02 -16.55 3.56
CA PHE A 210 -12.66 -17.12 2.38
C PHE A 210 -13.25 -16.10 1.40
N GLY A 211 -13.17 -14.80 1.65
CA GLY A 211 -13.79 -13.75 0.81
C GLY A 211 -13.46 -13.92 -0.67
N MET A 212 -12.16 -13.96 -1.01
CA MET A 212 -11.69 -14.22 -2.38
C MET A 212 -12.21 -15.56 -2.95
N THR A 213 -12.20 -16.63 -2.15
CA THR A 213 -12.64 -17.95 -2.63
C THR A 213 -14.15 -18.00 -2.85
N ASN A 214 -14.93 -17.33 -1.99
CA ASN A 214 -16.38 -17.24 -2.07
C ASN A 214 -16.81 -16.38 -3.27
N ALA A 215 -16.13 -15.26 -3.54
CA ALA A 215 -16.35 -14.48 -4.75
C ALA A 215 -16.16 -15.34 -6.02
N HIS A 216 -15.06 -16.09 -6.11
CA HIS A 216 -14.83 -17.03 -7.22
C HIS A 216 -15.82 -18.20 -7.27
N ALA A 217 -16.25 -18.72 -6.12
CA ALA A 217 -17.27 -19.76 -6.06
C ALA A 217 -18.62 -19.26 -6.59
N GLY A 218 -19.00 -18.02 -6.26
CA GLY A 218 -20.18 -17.35 -6.79
C GLY A 218 -20.12 -17.15 -8.30
N LEU A 219 -19.00 -16.64 -8.81
CA LEU A 219 -18.79 -16.50 -10.26
C LEU A 219 -18.89 -17.84 -11.00
N LYS A 220 -18.33 -18.92 -10.43
CA LYS A 220 -18.47 -20.27 -11.01
C LYS A 220 -19.90 -20.81 -10.94
N ALA A 221 -20.69 -20.35 -9.97
CA ALA A 221 -22.08 -20.73 -9.80
C ALA A 221 -23.03 -19.94 -10.72
N GLY A 222 -22.54 -18.93 -11.43
CA GLY A 222 -23.30 -18.16 -12.41
C GLY A 222 -23.53 -16.69 -12.03
N ALA A 223 -22.98 -16.20 -10.91
CA ALA A 223 -22.94 -14.77 -10.68
C ALA A 223 -22.05 -14.07 -11.73
N ASP A 224 -22.41 -12.83 -12.06
CA ASP A 224 -21.73 -12.00 -13.06
C ASP A 224 -21.20 -10.69 -12.46
N PHE A 225 -21.32 -10.50 -11.15
CA PHE A 225 -21.07 -9.20 -10.54
C PHE A 225 -20.53 -9.37 -9.12
N VAL A 226 -19.40 -8.73 -8.82
CA VAL A 226 -18.72 -8.88 -7.53
C VAL A 226 -18.63 -7.54 -6.84
N HIS A 227 -19.17 -7.46 -5.63
CA HIS A 227 -18.94 -6.33 -4.73
C HIS A 227 -17.63 -6.55 -3.98
N GLY A 228 -16.87 -5.49 -3.82
CA GLY A 228 -15.68 -5.52 -2.97
C GLY A 228 -15.20 -4.13 -2.62
N THR A 229 -14.02 -4.07 -2.04
CA THR A 229 -13.34 -2.80 -1.77
C THR A 229 -11.91 -2.86 -2.26
N VAL A 230 -11.35 -1.70 -2.57
CA VAL A 230 -9.93 -1.54 -2.79
C VAL A 230 -9.20 -1.87 -1.50
N ASN A 231 -8.12 -2.63 -1.61
CA ASN A 231 -7.31 -3.11 -0.51
C ASN A 231 -8.01 -4.12 0.43
N GLY A 232 -9.28 -4.44 0.18
CA GLY A 232 -10.10 -5.30 1.05
C GLY A 232 -10.50 -4.63 2.37
N ILE A 233 -10.51 -3.29 2.44
CA ILE A 233 -10.94 -2.58 3.65
C ILE A 233 -12.45 -2.75 3.91
N GLY A 234 -12.86 -2.62 5.16
CA GLY A 234 -14.28 -2.66 5.56
C GLY A 234 -14.45 -3.04 7.02
N GLU A 235 -15.66 -3.43 7.41
CA GLU A 235 -15.91 -3.91 8.76
C GLU A 235 -15.07 -5.14 9.11
N ARG A 236 -14.55 -5.20 10.35
CA ARG A 236 -13.85 -6.36 10.94
C ARG A 236 -12.64 -6.80 10.10
N ALA A 237 -12.74 -7.94 9.41
CA ALA A 237 -11.72 -8.48 8.52
C ALA A 237 -11.78 -7.90 7.10
N GLY A 238 -12.78 -7.06 6.82
CA GLY A 238 -12.95 -6.36 5.56
C GLY A 238 -13.75 -7.15 4.53
N ASN A 239 -13.70 -6.64 3.30
CA ASN A 239 -14.34 -7.22 2.12
C ASN A 239 -13.32 -7.95 1.26
N VAL A 240 -13.81 -8.69 0.28
CA VAL A 240 -12.97 -9.16 -0.82
C VAL A 240 -12.29 -7.98 -1.52
N ALA A 241 -11.00 -8.14 -1.82
CA ALA A 241 -10.19 -7.09 -2.42
C ALA A 241 -10.35 -7.05 -3.94
N ILE A 242 -10.83 -5.93 -4.49
CA ILE A 242 -11.16 -5.80 -5.91
C ILE A 242 -9.92 -5.99 -6.80
N GLU A 243 -8.78 -5.44 -6.42
CA GLU A 243 -7.54 -5.59 -7.19
C GLU A 243 -7.07 -7.05 -7.30
N GLU A 244 -7.38 -7.85 -6.27
CA GLU A 244 -7.06 -9.28 -6.23
C GLU A 244 -8.03 -10.09 -7.12
N VAL A 245 -9.32 -9.75 -7.12
CA VAL A 245 -10.33 -10.35 -8.00
C VAL A 245 -9.97 -10.07 -9.47
N ALA A 246 -9.70 -8.82 -9.81
CA ALA A 246 -9.43 -8.41 -11.19
C ALA A 246 -8.19 -9.12 -11.78
N ILE A 247 -7.08 -9.20 -11.03
CA ILE A 247 -5.90 -9.92 -11.52
C ILE A 247 -6.14 -11.43 -11.61
N ALA A 248 -6.90 -12.01 -10.68
CA ALA A 248 -7.16 -13.45 -10.68
C ALA A 248 -8.04 -13.83 -11.88
N LEU A 249 -9.01 -12.99 -12.23
CA LEU A 249 -9.85 -13.12 -13.42
C LEU A 249 -9.04 -13.04 -14.71
N LYS A 250 -8.21 -12.00 -14.87
CA LYS A 250 -7.36 -11.86 -16.05
C LYS A 250 -6.38 -13.01 -16.18
N HIS A 251 -5.67 -13.34 -15.10
CA HIS A 251 -4.60 -14.33 -15.12
C HIS A 251 -5.12 -15.76 -15.33
N SER A 252 -6.20 -16.13 -14.64
CA SER A 252 -6.68 -17.52 -14.62
C SER A 252 -7.73 -17.81 -15.69
N TYR A 253 -8.52 -16.81 -16.08
CA TYR A 253 -9.67 -16.98 -16.97
C TYR A 253 -9.57 -16.14 -18.26
N GLY A 254 -8.68 -15.15 -18.31
CA GLY A 254 -8.55 -14.24 -19.45
C GLY A 254 -9.65 -13.19 -19.53
N ILE A 255 -10.35 -12.94 -18.41
CA ILE A 255 -11.43 -11.97 -18.28
C ILE A 255 -10.82 -10.67 -17.77
N GLU A 256 -10.95 -9.58 -18.53
CA GLU A 256 -10.44 -8.27 -18.13
C GLU A 256 -11.60 -7.42 -17.58
N THR A 257 -11.51 -7.05 -16.30
CA THR A 257 -12.54 -6.25 -15.61
C THR A 257 -12.08 -4.84 -15.25
N LEU A 258 -10.76 -4.62 -15.12
CA LEU A 258 -10.18 -3.31 -14.79
C LEU A 258 -8.99 -2.99 -15.69
N ASN A 259 -8.69 -1.69 -15.78
CA ASN A 259 -7.41 -1.17 -16.23
C ASN A 259 -6.32 -1.49 -15.19
N LEU A 260 -5.81 -2.72 -15.23
CA LEU A 260 -4.87 -3.23 -14.23
C LEU A 260 -3.63 -2.35 -13.99
N PRO A 261 -3.00 -1.70 -14.99
CA PRO A 261 -1.90 -0.77 -14.74
C PRO A 261 -2.21 0.37 -13.75
N ALA A 262 -3.48 0.75 -13.55
CA ALA A 262 -3.89 1.79 -12.61
C ALA A 262 -4.14 1.28 -11.17
N VAL A 263 -4.18 -0.05 -10.94
CA VAL A 263 -4.65 -0.59 -9.65
C VAL A 263 -3.70 -0.32 -8.49
N TYR A 264 -2.39 -0.22 -8.74
CA TYR A 264 -1.45 0.13 -7.67
C TYR A 264 -1.61 1.58 -7.23
N GLU A 265 -1.80 2.51 -8.17
CA GLU A 265 -2.09 3.91 -7.87
C GLU A 265 -3.39 4.03 -7.07
N LEU A 266 -4.46 3.37 -7.51
CA LEU A 266 -5.73 3.29 -6.79
C LEU A 266 -5.55 2.76 -5.35
N ALA A 267 -4.84 1.64 -5.19
CA ALA A 267 -4.56 1.05 -3.89
C ALA A 267 -3.79 2.00 -2.97
N THR A 268 -2.77 2.69 -3.48
CA THR A 268 -2.00 3.67 -2.69
C THR A 268 -2.81 4.91 -2.35
N THR A 269 -3.68 5.37 -3.25
CA THR A 269 -4.61 6.48 -3.02
C THR A 269 -5.55 6.15 -1.87
N VAL A 270 -6.17 4.97 -1.88
CA VAL A 270 -7.02 4.51 -0.79
C VAL A 270 -6.23 4.36 0.51
N SER A 271 -5.01 3.79 0.47
CA SER A 271 -4.16 3.65 1.67
C SER A 271 -3.80 5.00 2.30
N HIS A 272 -3.46 6.01 1.49
CA HIS A 272 -3.15 7.36 1.96
C HIS A 272 -4.38 8.06 2.55
N ASN A 273 -5.51 8.05 1.84
CA ASN A 273 -6.74 8.74 2.25
C ASN A 273 -7.41 8.09 3.48
N THR A 274 -7.28 6.77 3.65
CA THR A 274 -7.85 6.05 4.80
C THR A 274 -6.89 5.97 5.98
N GLY A 275 -5.59 6.20 5.77
CA GLY A 275 -4.54 5.99 6.75
C GLY A 275 -4.29 4.51 7.09
N ILE A 276 -4.93 3.56 6.40
CA ILE A 276 -4.71 2.12 6.58
C ILE A 276 -3.50 1.71 5.72
N PRO A 277 -2.38 1.28 6.31
CA PRO A 277 -1.20 0.91 5.55
C PRO A 277 -1.41 -0.44 4.84
N LEU A 278 -0.86 -0.56 3.64
CA LEU A 278 -0.80 -1.83 2.92
C LEU A 278 0.11 -2.82 3.66
N ALA A 279 -0.40 -4.04 3.90
CA ALA A 279 0.45 -5.10 4.40
C ALA A 279 1.59 -5.38 3.40
N PRO A 280 2.86 -5.48 3.83
CA PRO A 280 3.98 -5.67 2.91
C PRO A 280 3.83 -6.91 2.02
N ASN A 281 3.17 -7.95 2.52
CA ASN A 281 2.93 -9.22 1.81
C ASN A 281 1.51 -9.34 1.23
N LYS A 282 0.73 -8.24 1.13
CA LYS A 282 -0.58 -8.28 0.49
C LYS A 282 -0.46 -8.69 -0.98
N ALA A 283 -1.36 -9.55 -1.45
CA ALA A 283 -1.34 -9.99 -2.84
C ALA A 283 -1.46 -8.77 -3.77
N VAL A 284 -0.85 -8.86 -4.95
CA VAL A 284 -0.86 -7.83 -6.00
C VAL A 284 -0.09 -6.55 -5.64
N ILE A 285 -0.54 -5.83 -4.63
CA ILE A 285 -0.12 -4.46 -4.33
C ILE A 285 0.86 -4.35 -3.16
N GLY A 286 1.06 -5.42 -2.39
CA GLY A 286 1.97 -5.43 -1.23
C GLY A 286 3.42 -5.22 -1.63
N GLN A 287 4.18 -4.43 -0.85
CA GLN A 287 5.56 -4.07 -1.17
C GLN A 287 6.44 -5.27 -1.62
N ASN A 288 6.26 -6.43 -0.97
CA ASN A 288 7.07 -7.63 -1.17
C ASN A 288 6.64 -8.48 -2.38
N THR A 289 5.48 -8.24 -2.99
CA THR A 289 4.91 -9.11 -4.05
C THR A 289 5.82 -9.25 -5.27
N PHE A 290 6.56 -8.20 -5.62
CA PHE A 290 7.53 -8.18 -6.72
C PHE A 290 8.95 -7.87 -6.23
N THR A 291 9.21 -8.19 -4.96
CA THR A 291 10.51 -8.00 -4.35
C THR A 291 11.21 -9.35 -4.18
N HIS A 292 12.40 -9.48 -4.77
CA HIS A 292 13.21 -10.69 -4.62
C HIS A 292 14.42 -10.40 -3.75
N GLU A 293 14.61 -11.19 -2.68
CA GLU A 293 15.88 -11.18 -1.95
C GLU A 293 16.94 -11.86 -2.83
N SER A 294 18.04 -11.16 -3.06
CA SER A 294 19.19 -11.63 -3.84
C SER A 294 19.61 -13.04 -3.41
N GLY A 295 19.68 -13.98 -4.37
CA GLY A 295 19.87 -15.41 -4.11
C GLY A 295 19.51 -16.28 -5.33
N ILE A 296 19.21 -17.58 -5.12
CA ILE A 296 18.85 -18.50 -6.22
C ILE A 296 17.61 -18.06 -7.00
N HIS A 297 16.68 -17.33 -6.36
CA HIS A 297 15.48 -16.82 -7.02
C HIS A 297 15.81 -15.65 -7.96
N THR A 298 16.71 -14.75 -7.57
CA THR A 298 17.17 -13.64 -8.42
C THR A 298 17.92 -14.12 -9.65
N ASP A 299 18.81 -15.12 -9.51
CA ASP A 299 19.50 -15.73 -10.66
C ASP A 299 18.51 -16.37 -11.65
N GLY A 300 17.42 -16.97 -11.17
CA GLY A 300 16.36 -17.49 -12.03
C GLY A 300 15.51 -16.39 -12.67
N THR A 301 15.10 -15.36 -11.93
CA THR A 301 14.32 -14.22 -12.46
C THR A 301 15.11 -13.42 -13.50
N LEU A 302 16.42 -13.27 -13.33
CA LEU A 302 17.30 -12.61 -14.32
C LEU A 302 17.43 -13.42 -15.62
N LYS A 303 17.24 -14.76 -15.57
CA LYS A 303 17.29 -15.64 -16.75
C LYS A 303 15.94 -15.74 -17.45
N ASP A 304 14.87 -15.83 -16.68
CA ASP A 304 13.49 -15.85 -17.14
C ASP A 304 12.57 -15.31 -16.03
N SER A 305 12.01 -14.13 -16.23
CA SER A 305 11.15 -13.47 -15.25
C SER A 305 9.91 -14.29 -14.89
N ALA A 306 9.43 -15.16 -15.79
CA ALA A 306 8.28 -16.02 -15.55
C ALA A 306 8.58 -17.20 -14.61
N MET A 307 9.85 -17.41 -14.22
CA MET A 307 10.25 -18.56 -13.39
C MET A 307 9.73 -18.45 -11.95
N TYR A 308 9.61 -17.23 -11.42
CA TYR A 308 9.19 -16.98 -10.03
C TYR A 308 8.08 -15.94 -9.88
N GLU A 309 7.63 -15.32 -10.98
CA GLU A 309 6.55 -14.34 -10.98
C GLU A 309 5.36 -14.90 -11.77
N PRO A 310 4.14 -14.94 -11.20
CA PRO A 310 2.96 -15.41 -11.92
C PRO A 310 2.61 -14.48 -13.09
N TYR A 311 2.93 -13.19 -12.96
CA TYR A 311 2.75 -12.17 -13.99
C TYR A 311 3.75 -11.03 -13.78
N PRO A 312 4.10 -10.26 -14.83
CA PRO A 312 5.01 -9.11 -14.71
C PRO A 312 4.42 -8.01 -13.81
N PRO A 313 5.23 -7.31 -12.99
CA PRO A 313 4.75 -6.25 -12.08
C PRO A 313 4.10 -5.09 -12.84
N GLU A 314 4.53 -4.82 -14.09
CA GLU A 314 4.01 -3.72 -14.92
C GLU A 314 2.53 -3.95 -15.27
N THR A 315 2.07 -5.21 -15.21
CA THR A 315 0.66 -5.58 -15.37
C THR A 315 -0.24 -4.83 -14.40
N VAL A 316 0.27 -4.53 -13.21
CA VAL A 316 -0.48 -3.90 -12.11
C VAL A 316 0.07 -2.54 -11.72
N GLY A 317 0.83 -1.90 -12.62
CA GLY A 317 1.39 -0.56 -12.38
C GLY A 317 2.56 -0.55 -11.40
N ARG A 318 3.32 -1.65 -11.33
CA ARG A 318 4.46 -1.78 -10.41
C ARG A 318 5.75 -2.09 -11.15
N GLU A 319 6.84 -1.93 -10.41
CA GLU A 319 8.18 -2.27 -10.84
C GLU A 319 8.78 -3.34 -9.92
N ARG A 320 9.62 -4.20 -10.49
CA ARG A 320 10.43 -5.15 -9.73
C ARG A 320 11.37 -4.39 -8.83
N ARG A 321 11.57 -4.89 -7.61
CA ARG A 321 12.60 -4.38 -6.70
C ARG A 321 13.51 -5.52 -6.30
N LEU A 322 14.81 -5.32 -6.46
CA LEU A 322 15.80 -6.23 -5.90
C LEU A 322 16.13 -5.76 -4.48
N VAL A 323 16.10 -6.68 -3.53
CA VAL A 323 16.50 -6.39 -2.16
C VAL A 323 17.74 -7.16 -1.82
N LEU A 324 18.71 -6.42 -1.31
CA LEU A 324 19.93 -6.98 -0.76
C LEU A 324 19.72 -7.29 0.72
N GLY A 325 20.15 -8.48 1.13
CA GLY A 325 19.90 -9.02 2.46
C GLY A 325 20.89 -10.12 2.82
N LYS A 326 20.58 -10.91 3.84
CA LYS A 326 21.48 -11.97 4.34
C LYS A 326 21.74 -13.05 3.29
N HIS A 327 20.83 -13.19 2.33
CA HIS A 327 20.96 -14.16 1.25
C HIS A 327 21.71 -13.62 0.03
N ALA A 328 22.15 -12.36 0.05
CA ALA A 328 22.66 -11.68 -1.14
C ALA A 328 23.75 -12.45 -1.88
N GLY A 329 23.46 -12.79 -3.13
CA GLY A 329 24.41 -13.36 -4.08
C GLY A 329 25.23 -12.27 -4.77
N ARG A 330 26.42 -12.63 -5.24
CA ARG A 330 27.32 -11.72 -5.97
C ARG A 330 26.62 -11.03 -7.16
N ALA A 331 25.91 -11.79 -7.98
CA ALA A 331 25.16 -11.26 -9.13
C ALA A 331 24.05 -10.27 -8.73
N GLY A 332 23.43 -10.44 -7.55
CA GLY A 332 22.40 -9.52 -7.06
C GLY A 332 22.99 -8.18 -6.63
N VAL A 333 24.12 -8.21 -5.91
CA VAL A 333 24.85 -6.99 -5.51
C VAL A 333 25.42 -6.26 -6.72
N GLU A 334 26.00 -6.98 -7.67
CA GLU A 334 26.52 -6.43 -8.92
C GLU A 334 25.44 -5.73 -9.75
N SER A 335 24.28 -6.37 -9.93
CA SER A 335 23.14 -5.77 -10.63
C SER A 335 22.65 -4.50 -9.95
N ALA A 336 22.53 -4.52 -8.62
CA ALA A 336 22.07 -3.37 -7.85
C ALA A 336 23.06 -2.19 -7.94
N LEU A 337 24.37 -2.44 -7.91
CA LEU A 337 25.37 -1.39 -8.11
C LEU A 337 25.33 -0.82 -9.54
N ALA A 338 25.11 -1.67 -10.55
CA ALA A 338 25.00 -1.26 -11.94
C ALA A 338 23.76 -0.37 -12.20
N GLU A 339 22.64 -0.60 -11.52
CA GLU A 339 21.45 0.27 -11.57
C GLU A 339 21.78 1.71 -11.13
N HIS A 340 22.74 1.87 -10.22
CA HIS A 340 23.23 3.18 -9.76
C HIS A 340 24.50 3.64 -10.47
N SER A 341 24.89 2.98 -11.56
CA SER A 341 26.11 3.30 -12.34
C SER A 341 27.40 3.29 -11.51
N VAL A 342 27.49 2.40 -10.51
CA VAL A 342 28.70 2.20 -9.70
C VAL A 342 29.50 1.03 -10.24
N ASP A 343 30.66 1.32 -10.82
CA ASP A 343 31.62 0.31 -11.30
C ASP A 343 32.52 -0.15 -10.16
N VAL A 344 32.65 -1.46 -9.96
CA VAL A 344 33.51 -2.09 -8.94
C VAL A 344 34.35 -3.22 -9.54
N THR A 345 35.55 -3.42 -8.99
CA THR A 345 36.41 -4.57 -9.31
C THR A 345 35.89 -5.85 -8.65
N ASP A 346 36.41 -7.00 -9.10
CA ASP A 346 36.01 -8.30 -8.54
C ASP A 346 36.27 -8.43 -7.04
N ASP A 347 37.36 -7.84 -6.56
CA ASP A 347 37.76 -7.86 -5.14
C ASP A 347 36.88 -6.92 -4.32
N GLU A 348 36.63 -5.69 -4.81
CA GLU A 348 35.71 -4.74 -4.16
C GLU A 348 34.29 -5.32 -4.08
N LEU A 349 33.80 -5.94 -5.15
CA LEU A 349 32.50 -6.58 -5.17
C LEU A 349 32.40 -7.72 -4.13
N ALA A 350 33.47 -8.50 -3.93
CA ALA A 350 33.50 -9.54 -2.91
C ALA A 350 33.37 -8.96 -1.49
N ASP A 351 34.09 -7.87 -1.21
CA ASP A 351 34.03 -7.14 0.05
C ASP A 351 32.65 -6.50 0.31
N ILE A 352 32.06 -5.88 -0.72
CA ILE A 352 30.71 -5.29 -0.64
C ILE A 352 29.69 -6.38 -0.33
N VAL A 353 29.75 -7.53 -1.02
CA VAL A 353 28.86 -8.67 -0.77
C VAL A 353 28.96 -9.16 0.66
N GLU A 354 30.17 -9.26 1.23
CA GLU A 354 30.37 -9.67 2.63
C GLU A 354 29.72 -8.67 3.60
N ARG A 355 29.91 -7.37 3.38
CA ARG A 355 29.33 -6.31 4.23
C ARG A 355 27.81 -6.25 4.14
N VAL A 356 27.25 -6.41 2.94
CA VAL A 356 25.80 -6.54 2.68
C VAL A 356 25.23 -7.74 3.46
N LYS A 357 25.88 -8.90 3.38
CA LYS A 357 25.47 -10.10 4.14
C LYS A 357 25.54 -9.88 5.65
N SER A 358 26.61 -9.26 6.13
CA SER A 358 26.78 -8.94 7.55
C SER A 358 25.70 -7.99 8.08
N LEU A 359 25.26 -7.03 7.26
CA LEU A 359 24.08 -6.19 7.59
C LEU A 359 22.80 -7.02 7.61
N GLY A 360 22.62 -7.90 6.62
CA GLY A 360 21.49 -8.81 6.54
C GLY A 360 21.39 -9.80 7.72
N GLU A 361 22.50 -10.36 8.17
CA GLU A 361 22.57 -11.29 9.32
C GLU A 361 22.09 -10.65 10.62
N ARG A 362 22.22 -9.32 10.73
CA ARG A 362 21.69 -8.52 11.85
C ARG A 362 20.18 -8.25 11.72
N GLY A 363 19.49 -8.90 10.78
CA GLY A 363 18.05 -8.76 10.56
C GLY A 363 17.66 -7.53 9.75
N LYS A 364 18.62 -6.86 9.11
CA LYS A 364 18.35 -5.64 8.34
C LYS A 364 18.07 -5.92 6.87
N ARG A 365 17.18 -5.12 6.29
CA ARG A 365 17.11 -4.91 4.84
C ARG A 365 18.21 -3.91 4.45
N VAL A 366 19.00 -4.23 3.44
CA VAL A 366 20.00 -3.29 2.90
C VAL A 366 19.28 -2.43 1.86
N THR A 367 19.27 -1.12 2.09
CA THR A 367 18.71 -0.13 1.16
C THR A 367 19.73 0.22 0.07
N ASP A 368 19.28 0.92 -0.98
CA ASP A 368 20.18 1.44 -2.02
C ASP A 368 21.21 2.42 -1.43
N ALA A 369 20.78 3.26 -0.49
CA ALA A 369 21.68 4.17 0.23
C ALA A 369 22.74 3.40 1.05
N ASP A 370 22.34 2.34 1.76
CA ASP A 370 23.29 1.46 2.46
C ASP A 370 24.28 0.81 1.48
N LEU A 371 23.79 0.31 0.34
CA LEU A 371 24.63 -0.32 -0.69
C LEU A 371 25.67 0.66 -1.24
N LEU A 372 25.25 1.88 -1.59
CA LEU A 372 26.14 2.92 -2.09
C LEU A 372 27.18 3.34 -1.06
N ALA A 373 26.76 3.51 0.20
CA ALA A 373 27.68 3.84 1.29
C ALA A 373 28.71 2.72 1.54
N ILE A 374 28.30 1.45 1.45
CA ILE A 374 29.21 0.30 1.55
C ILE A 374 30.17 0.29 0.37
N ALA A 375 29.68 0.52 -0.86
CA ALA A 375 30.50 0.53 -2.06
C ALA A 375 31.55 1.64 -1.98
N GLU A 376 31.15 2.85 -1.62
CA GLU A 376 32.05 3.97 -1.42
C GLU A 376 33.09 3.68 -0.33
N ASP A 377 32.69 3.13 0.82
CA ASP A 377 33.64 2.75 1.87
C ASP A 377 34.59 1.61 1.44
N VAL A 378 34.17 0.70 0.56
CA VAL A 378 35.07 -0.33 0.01
C VAL A 378 36.06 0.28 -0.98
N GLN A 379 35.61 1.19 -1.85
CA GLN A 379 36.44 1.85 -2.86
C GLN A 379 37.42 2.85 -2.25
N ASP A 380 37.06 3.49 -1.13
CA ASP A 380 37.87 4.50 -0.44
C ASP A 380 38.78 3.89 0.66
N ARG A 381 38.90 2.55 0.74
CA ARG A 381 39.70 1.81 1.75
C ARG A 381 41.19 2.15 1.76
N ASP A 382 41.74 2.63 0.64
CA ASP A 382 43.15 2.99 0.50
C ASP A 382 43.44 4.47 0.83
N ARG A 383 42.49 5.22 1.41
CA ARG A 383 42.70 6.63 1.70
C ARG A 383 43.39 6.87 3.04
N GLU A 384 44.51 7.61 3.00
CA GLU A 384 45.09 8.22 4.20
C GLU A 384 44.12 9.28 4.76
N ARG A 385 43.59 9.02 5.97
CA ARG A 385 42.69 9.96 6.67
C ARG A 385 43.46 11.20 7.10
N PHE A 386 42.96 12.37 6.73
CA PHE A 386 43.50 13.65 7.16
C PHE A 386 42.88 14.12 8.47
N VAL A 387 41.64 13.75 8.78
CA VAL A 387 40.92 14.06 10.01
C VAL A 387 40.36 12.79 10.65
N GLU A 388 40.65 12.58 11.93
CA GLU A 388 40.17 11.42 12.69
C GLU A 388 39.66 11.82 14.09
N LEU A 389 38.50 11.31 14.48
CA LEU A 389 37.95 11.51 15.82
C LEU A 389 38.60 10.54 16.83
N LEU A 390 39.44 11.08 17.73
CA LEU A 390 40.11 10.29 18.77
C LEU A 390 39.28 10.17 20.05
N THR A 391 38.56 11.23 20.42
CA THR A 391 37.78 11.26 21.66
C THR A 391 36.59 12.20 21.52
N LEU A 392 35.45 11.78 22.08
CA LEU A 392 34.23 12.57 22.21
C LEU A 392 33.69 12.39 23.62
N THR A 393 33.49 13.50 24.34
CA THR A 393 32.79 13.56 25.61
C THR A 393 31.64 14.54 25.49
N THR A 394 30.43 14.13 25.84
CA THR A 394 29.23 14.97 25.81
C THR A 394 28.56 14.98 27.17
N ALA A 395 27.98 16.12 27.53
CA ALA A 395 27.19 16.30 28.73
C ALA A 395 25.87 16.99 28.37
N SER A 396 24.77 16.33 28.70
CA SER A 396 23.40 16.81 28.50
C SER A 396 22.55 16.54 29.74
N GLY A 397 21.54 17.39 30.00
CA GLY A 397 20.65 17.28 31.18
C GLY A 397 20.79 18.40 32.21
N GLY A 398 21.72 19.35 32.00
CA GLY A 398 21.76 20.66 32.67
C GLY A 398 21.32 21.80 31.74
N ASP A 399 21.44 23.06 32.19
CA ASP A 399 20.92 24.23 31.44
C ASP A 399 21.55 24.44 30.05
N VAL A 400 22.83 24.08 29.86
CA VAL A 400 23.55 24.27 28.59
C VAL A 400 24.27 22.97 28.19
N PRO A 401 23.80 22.25 27.14
CA PRO A 401 24.51 21.11 26.56
C PRO A 401 25.94 21.48 26.15
N THR A 402 26.89 20.61 26.50
CA THR A 402 28.32 20.83 26.28
C THR A 402 29.00 19.58 25.73
N ALA A 403 30.01 19.77 24.89
CA ALA A 403 30.82 18.68 24.37
C ALA A 403 32.29 19.08 24.28
N SER A 404 33.18 18.10 24.40
CA SER A 404 34.61 18.23 24.07
C SER A 404 35.04 17.13 23.11
N VAL A 405 35.88 17.50 22.15
CA VAL A 405 36.41 16.60 21.14
C VAL A 405 37.92 16.65 21.09
N LYS A 406 38.52 15.50 20.75
CA LYS A 406 39.93 15.40 20.38
C LYS A 406 39.99 14.84 18.96
N LEU A 407 40.57 15.60 18.04
CA LEU A 407 40.76 15.22 16.65
C LEU A 407 42.25 15.04 16.36
N ARG A 408 42.60 14.08 15.51
CA ARG A 408 43.87 14.07 14.78
C ARG A 408 43.62 14.80 13.45
N VAL A 409 44.47 15.77 13.11
CA VAL A 409 44.39 16.54 11.86
C VAL A 409 45.79 16.55 11.24
N GLY A 410 45.99 15.72 10.21
CA GLY A 410 47.33 15.32 9.77
C GLY A 410 48.10 14.65 10.91
N ASP A 411 49.28 15.18 11.24
CA ASP A 411 50.11 14.67 12.34
C ASP A 411 49.78 15.31 13.71
N ASP A 412 48.93 16.33 13.75
CA ASP A 412 48.65 17.11 14.96
C ASP A 412 47.40 16.62 15.70
N GLU A 413 47.45 16.57 17.04
CA GLU A 413 46.26 16.38 17.87
C GLU A 413 45.68 17.72 18.32
N ARG A 414 44.40 17.94 18.09
CA ARG A 414 43.68 19.17 18.44
C ARG A 414 42.54 18.87 19.39
N VAL A 415 42.37 19.73 20.40
CA VAL A 415 41.31 19.61 21.41
C VAL A 415 40.48 20.89 21.40
N ALA A 416 39.17 20.75 21.37
CA ALA A 416 38.24 21.87 21.48
C ALA A 416 36.98 21.47 22.27
N ALA A 417 36.21 22.47 22.69
CA ALA A 417 34.95 22.28 23.38
C ALA A 417 33.91 23.28 22.90
N GLY A 418 32.65 22.89 22.90
CA GLY A 418 31.55 23.70 22.39
C GLY A 418 30.29 23.57 23.24
N THR A 419 29.41 24.56 23.11
CA THR A 419 28.06 24.58 23.68
C THR A 419 27.02 24.63 22.57
N GLY A 420 25.84 24.06 22.81
CA GLY A 420 24.80 23.97 21.80
C GLY A 420 23.39 23.83 22.35
N SER A 421 22.41 23.80 21.44
CA SER A 421 21.00 23.52 21.76
C SER A 421 20.77 22.06 22.17
N GLY A 422 21.70 21.18 21.83
CA GLY A 422 21.71 19.76 22.20
C GLY A 422 23.12 19.19 22.17
N PRO A 423 23.32 17.93 22.61
CA PRO A 423 24.64 17.30 22.66
C PRO A 423 25.29 17.14 21.28
N VAL A 424 24.48 16.92 20.23
CA VAL A 424 24.94 16.89 18.83
C VAL A 424 25.45 18.27 18.41
N ASP A 425 24.63 19.32 18.52
CA ASP A 425 25.04 20.70 18.15
C ASP A 425 26.30 21.16 18.91
N ALA A 426 26.39 20.85 20.21
CA ALA A 426 27.57 21.17 21.01
C ALA A 426 28.84 20.46 20.49
N ALA A 427 28.73 19.18 20.14
CA ALA A 427 29.85 18.42 19.60
C ALA A 427 30.26 18.88 18.20
N VAL A 428 29.30 19.22 17.34
CA VAL A 428 29.56 19.75 16.00
C VAL A 428 30.29 21.08 16.07
N LYS A 429 29.88 21.98 16.97
CA LYS A 429 30.60 23.24 17.21
C LYS A 429 32.02 23.01 17.72
N ALA A 430 32.22 22.04 18.61
CA ALA A 430 33.55 21.67 19.07
C ALA A 430 34.43 21.12 17.92
N VAL A 431 33.87 20.30 17.03
CA VAL A 431 34.57 19.81 15.81
C VAL A 431 34.96 20.98 14.90
N ARG A 432 34.03 21.89 14.61
CA ARG A 432 34.29 23.08 13.79
C ARG A 432 35.38 23.96 14.41
N GLU A 433 35.39 24.14 15.73
CA GLU A 433 36.42 24.91 16.42
C GLU A 433 37.80 24.22 16.39
N ALA A 434 37.86 22.89 16.55
CA ALA A 434 39.11 22.14 16.46
C ALA A 434 39.73 22.18 15.04
N LEU A 435 38.88 22.19 14.01
CA LEU A 435 39.30 22.24 12.60
C LEU A 435 39.57 23.67 12.10
N GLY A 436 38.96 24.69 12.72
CA GLY A 436 39.10 26.08 12.32
C GLY A 436 38.54 26.34 10.91
N PRO A 437 39.17 27.22 10.10
CA PRO A 437 38.71 27.52 8.73
C PRO A 437 38.62 26.32 7.79
N ALA A 438 39.22 25.18 8.15
CA ALA A 438 39.12 23.94 7.38
C ALA A 438 37.72 23.31 7.44
N ALA A 439 36.90 23.64 8.44
CA ALA A 439 35.53 23.15 8.59
C ALA A 439 34.47 24.05 7.94
N ASP A 440 34.86 24.96 7.05
CA ASP A 440 33.94 25.78 6.26
C ASP A 440 33.25 24.92 5.19
N ALA A 441 32.24 24.18 5.64
CA ALA A 441 31.40 23.29 4.85
C ALA A 441 29.94 23.42 5.33
N ASP A 442 29.03 23.37 4.36
CA ASP A 442 27.60 23.40 4.55
C ASP A 442 27.09 21.98 4.84
N LEU A 443 26.15 21.87 5.78
CA LEU A 443 25.44 20.64 6.08
C LEU A 443 24.13 20.68 5.30
N ASP A 444 24.06 19.93 4.21
CA ASP A 444 22.91 19.97 3.30
C ASP A 444 21.76 19.10 3.82
N SER A 445 22.08 17.92 4.34
CA SER A 445 21.11 17.02 4.95
C SER A 445 21.66 16.31 6.18
N PHE A 446 20.76 16.02 7.11
CA PHE A 446 21.04 15.26 8.33
C PHE A 446 19.82 14.39 8.62
N HIS A 447 20.00 13.07 8.51
CA HIS A 447 18.94 12.09 8.74
C HIS A 447 19.32 11.13 9.85
N VAL A 448 18.37 10.79 10.71
CA VAL A 448 18.58 9.85 11.82
C VAL A 448 17.51 8.79 11.77
N ASP A 449 17.94 7.55 11.65
CA ASP A 449 17.08 6.38 11.69
C ASP A 449 17.41 5.51 12.91
N ALA A 450 16.36 5.08 13.62
CA ALA A 450 16.47 4.08 14.66
C ALA A 450 16.43 2.68 14.02
N ILE A 451 17.49 1.90 14.21
CA ILE A 451 17.68 0.62 13.52
C ILE A 451 16.87 -0.51 14.19
N THR A 452 16.68 -0.45 15.51
CA THR A 452 15.99 -1.47 16.30
C THR A 452 15.05 -0.85 17.33
N GLY A 453 14.07 -1.62 17.80
CA GLY A 453 13.24 -1.27 18.96
C GLY A 453 13.85 -1.81 20.26
N GLY A 454 13.97 -0.97 21.28
CA GLY A 454 14.58 -1.32 22.57
C GLY A 454 15.32 -0.14 23.20
N THR A 455 15.76 -0.26 24.46
CA THR A 455 16.55 0.79 25.15
C THR A 455 18.02 0.80 24.75
N ASP A 456 18.45 -0.18 23.96
CA ASP A 456 19.79 -0.41 23.44
C ASP A 456 19.85 -0.27 21.91
N ALA A 457 18.88 0.45 21.34
CA ALA A 457 18.77 0.65 19.91
C ALA A 457 20.02 1.31 19.33
N VAL A 458 20.56 0.69 18.28
CA VAL A 458 21.60 1.32 17.46
C VAL A 458 20.89 2.32 16.54
N VAL A 459 21.48 3.50 16.35
CA VAL A 459 20.98 4.51 15.43
C VAL A 459 21.96 4.68 14.28
N THR A 460 21.42 4.90 13.08
CA THR A 460 22.20 5.28 11.90
C THR A 460 21.98 6.76 11.66
N VAL A 461 23.07 7.50 11.49
CA VAL A 461 23.04 8.91 11.15
C VAL A 461 23.67 9.07 9.77
N GLU A 462 22.89 9.62 8.85
CA GLU A 462 23.31 9.99 7.50
C GLU A 462 23.49 11.51 7.43
N VAL A 463 24.58 11.95 6.79
CA VAL A 463 24.97 13.34 6.68
C VAL A 463 25.42 13.61 5.25
N ALA A 464 24.80 14.59 4.58
CA ALA A 464 25.33 15.15 3.34
C ALA A 464 25.95 16.53 3.62
N MET A 465 27.17 16.74 3.14
CA MET A 465 27.89 18.01 3.32
C MET A 465 28.52 18.49 2.02
N THR A 466 28.53 19.81 1.82
CA THR A 466 29.11 20.47 0.66
C THR A 466 30.17 21.48 1.06
N ARG A 467 31.26 21.56 0.29
CA ARG A 467 32.31 22.57 0.42
C ARG A 467 32.78 23.02 -0.96
N GLY A 468 32.46 24.26 -1.33
CA GLY A 468 32.68 24.74 -2.69
C GLY A 468 31.84 23.93 -3.68
N ASP A 469 32.48 23.32 -4.67
CA ASP A 469 31.83 22.50 -5.70
C ASP A 469 31.84 20.99 -5.37
N HIS A 470 32.26 20.60 -4.17
CA HIS A 470 32.35 19.20 -3.74
C HIS A 470 31.29 18.88 -2.69
N SER A 471 30.53 17.80 -2.90
CA SER A 471 29.54 17.27 -1.97
C SER A 471 29.85 15.82 -1.63
N VAL A 472 29.62 15.40 -0.39
CA VAL A 472 29.79 14.01 0.06
C VAL A 472 28.61 13.60 0.95
N THR A 473 28.23 12.34 0.88
CA THR A 473 27.23 11.73 1.77
C THR A 473 27.89 10.63 2.58
N VAL A 474 27.69 10.61 3.89
CA VAL A 474 28.29 9.63 4.79
C VAL A 474 27.26 9.13 5.80
N ALA A 475 27.31 7.83 6.10
CA ALA A 475 26.54 7.22 7.18
C ALA A 475 27.45 6.65 8.28
N ALA A 476 27.06 6.85 9.54
CA ALA A 476 27.69 6.20 10.69
C ALA A 476 26.64 5.59 11.62
N SER A 477 26.96 4.47 12.26
CA SER A 477 26.04 3.78 13.17
C SER A 477 26.66 3.57 14.55
N ASP A 478 25.91 3.90 15.60
CA ASP A 478 26.35 3.74 17.00
C ASP A 478 25.12 3.59 17.92
N SER A 479 25.27 3.04 19.12
CA SER A 479 24.20 3.05 20.13
C SER A 479 24.01 4.42 20.78
N ASP A 480 25.02 5.29 20.71
CA ASP A 480 24.93 6.69 21.08
C ASP A 480 24.72 7.56 19.82
N ILE A 481 23.51 8.12 19.69
CA ILE A 481 23.14 9.05 18.62
C ILE A 481 24.12 10.21 18.44
N THR A 482 24.70 10.69 19.54
CA THR A 482 25.67 11.78 19.50
C THR A 482 26.97 11.31 18.86
N ARG A 483 27.43 10.12 19.21
CA ARG A 483 28.64 9.52 18.64
C ARG A 483 28.47 9.20 17.17
N ALA A 484 27.34 8.60 16.78
CA ALA A 484 27.03 8.35 15.36
C ALA A 484 27.05 9.66 14.57
N SER A 485 26.36 10.69 15.07
CA SER A 485 26.28 12.00 14.41
C SER A 485 27.65 12.65 14.20
N VAL A 486 28.47 12.69 15.24
CA VAL A 486 29.81 13.32 15.17
C VAL A 486 30.74 12.51 14.28
N THR A 487 30.65 11.18 14.31
CA THR A 487 31.47 10.30 13.47
C THR A 487 31.15 10.52 11.99
N ALA A 488 29.86 10.53 11.61
CA ALA A 488 29.46 10.78 10.23
C ALA A 488 29.93 12.17 9.74
N MET A 489 29.80 13.20 10.58
CA MET A 489 30.26 14.55 10.21
C MET A 489 31.79 14.66 10.10
N VAL A 490 32.56 14.05 11.00
CA VAL A 490 34.02 14.06 10.93
C VAL A 490 34.49 13.33 9.66
N ASP A 491 33.87 12.22 9.31
CA ASP A 491 34.18 11.48 8.10
C ASP A 491 33.80 12.28 6.84
N ALA A 492 32.62 12.91 6.80
CA ALA A 492 32.24 13.82 5.72
C ALA A 492 33.25 14.97 5.55
N LEU A 493 33.67 15.60 6.66
CA LEU A 493 34.69 16.66 6.63
C LEU A 493 36.06 16.16 6.17
N ASP A 494 36.48 14.95 6.59
CA ASP A 494 37.70 14.32 6.09
C ASP A 494 37.64 14.17 4.57
N ARG A 495 36.51 13.68 4.02
CA ARG A 495 36.31 13.53 2.57
C ARG A 495 36.34 14.85 1.82
N LEU A 496 35.70 15.89 2.36
CA LEU A 496 35.74 17.24 1.78
C LEU A 496 37.12 17.91 1.88
N LEU A 497 37.96 17.51 2.84
CA LEU A 497 39.31 18.04 3.01
C LEU A 497 40.36 17.28 2.18
N ALA A 498 40.13 16.01 1.88
CA ALA A 498 40.99 15.19 1.04
C ALA A 498 40.87 15.54 -0.47
N ALA A 499 39.75 16.12 -0.90
CA ALA A 499 39.59 16.66 -2.25
C ALA A 499 40.53 17.86 -2.46
N LYS A 500 41.65 17.65 -3.16
CA LYS A 500 42.62 18.71 -3.48
C LYS A 500 41.91 19.93 -4.11
N PRO A 501 42.16 21.17 -3.66
CA PRO A 501 41.73 22.34 -4.41
C PRO A 501 42.41 22.35 -5.79
N PRO A 502 41.74 22.82 -6.85
CA PRO A 502 42.36 22.96 -8.16
C PRO A 502 43.60 23.85 -8.04
N GLU A 503 44.74 23.39 -8.58
CA GLU A 503 45.94 24.22 -8.71
C GLU A 503 45.55 25.52 -9.42
N GLN A 504 45.71 26.66 -8.75
CA GLN A 504 45.62 27.95 -9.42
C GLN A 504 46.68 27.97 -10.52
N PRO A 505 46.30 28.26 -11.78
CA PRO A 505 47.30 28.44 -12.83
C PRO A 505 48.18 29.61 -12.42
N VAL A 506 49.47 29.33 -12.24
CA VAL A 506 50.49 30.37 -12.08
C VAL A 506 50.44 31.21 -13.35
N ALA A 507 50.08 32.48 -13.22
CA ALA A 507 50.17 33.43 -14.32
C ALA A 507 51.66 33.61 -14.65
N ASP A 508 52.07 33.17 -15.83
CA ASP A 508 53.34 33.57 -16.42
C ASP A 508 53.20 35.04 -16.88
N ASP A 509 54.16 35.87 -16.44
CA ASP A 509 54.32 37.30 -16.77
C ASP A 509 54.51 37.59 -18.27
#